data_AF-A0A4U1JIM7-F1
#
_entry.id   AF-A0A4U1JIM7-F1
#
_cell.length_a   1.000
_cell.length_b   1.000
_cell.length_c   1.000
_cell.angle_alpha   90.00
_cell.angle_beta   90.00
_cell.angle_gamma   90.00
#
_symmetry.space_group_name_H-M   'P 1'
#
loop_
_entity.id
_entity.type
_entity.pdbx_description
1 polymer ?
#
loop_
_entity_poly.entity_id
_entity_poly.type
_entity_poly.pdbx_seq_one_letter_code
_entity_poly.pdbx_strand_id
1 'polypeptide(L)'
;MYNVVVKLDARLHNLIDDRLFEAYWAAVEHFGTTDLVLYFDTEVEVDPVTAYVRERLLADPSAPKFLAEKVSKPAKDTAVELKSGSTAFWLIVSFPDETIITAVNAQRLGEGGAA
;
A
#
# COMPACT_ATOMS: atom_id res chain seq x y z
N MET A 1 -7.31 -3.24 13.11
CA MET A 1 -6.75 -4.61 12.96
C MET A 1 -7.06 -5.17 11.57
N TYR A 2 -6.03 -5.41 10.78
CA TYR A 2 -6.14 -5.86 9.39
C TYR A 2 -5.43 -7.21 9.21
N ASN A 3 -5.93 -8.07 8.32
CA ASN A 3 -5.28 -9.34 7.98
C ASN A 3 -4.61 -9.21 6.60
N VAL A 4 -3.34 -9.59 6.51
CA VAL A 4 -2.52 -9.50 5.29
C VAL A 4 -2.25 -10.90 4.75
N VAL A 5 -2.58 -11.12 3.47
CA VAL A 5 -2.65 -12.48 2.87
C VAL A 5 -1.42 -12.82 2.00
N VAL A 6 -0.32 -12.08 2.11
CA VAL A 6 0.88 -12.26 1.26
C VAL A 6 2.07 -12.71 2.12
N LYS A 7 2.94 -13.60 1.58
CA LYS A 7 4.29 -13.84 2.13
C LYS A 7 5.10 -12.55 2.04
N LEU A 8 4.96 -11.71 3.04
CA LEU A 8 5.72 -10.47 3.18
C LEU A 8 6.99 -10.73 3.95
N ASP A 9 8.01 -9.92 3.68
CA ASP A 9 9.16 -9.82 4.56
C ASP A 9 8.68 -9.48 5.99
N ALA A 10 9.26 -10.11 7.00
CA ALA A 10 8.86 -9.92 8.39
C ALA A 10 8.96 -8.43 8.82
N ARG A 11 9.89 -7.68 8.22
CA ARG A 11 10.04 -6.24 8.43
C ARG A 11 8.81 -5.45 7.96
N LEU A 12 8.28 -5.80 6.80
CA LEU A 12 7.08 -5.17 6.23
C LEU A 12 5.83 -5.49 7.05
N HIS A 13 5.77 -6.69 7.64
CA HIS A 13 4.63 -7.11 8.44
C HIS A 13 4.39 -6.19 9.66
N ASN A 14 5.46 -5.63 10.23
CA ASN A 14 5.39 -4.68 11.33
C ASN A 14 5.01 -3.25 10.88
N LEU A 15 5.20 -2.92 9.60
CA LEU A 15 4.87 -1.61 9.04
C LEU A 15 3.44 -1.54 8.50
N ILE A 16 2.82 -2.70 8.26
CA ILE A 16 1.40 -2.79 7.91
C ILE A 16 0.57 -2.74 9.20
N ASP A 17 0.56 -1.55 9.81
CA ASP A 17 -0.20 -1.23 11.02
C ASP A 17 -1.39 -0.30 10.71
N ASP A 18 -2.15 0.07 11.74
CA ASP A 18 -3.35 0.91 11.56
C ASP A 18 -3.03 2.29 10.95
N ARG A 19 -1.82 2.85 11.13
CA ARG A 19 -1.42 4.16 10.56
C ARG A 19 -1.35 4.11 9.04
N LEU A 20 -0.81 3.01 8.49
CA LEU A 20 -0.76 2.80 7.05
C LEU A 20 -2.17 2.75 6.46
N PHE A 21 -3.10 2.10 7.16
CA PHE A 21 -4.49 2.01 6.72
C PHE A 21 -5.27 3.31 6.90
N GLU A 22 -5.01 4.08 7.96
CA GLU A 22 -5.57 5.41 8.11
C GLU A 22 -5.15 6.32 6.96
N ALA A 23 -3.86 6.32 6.62
CA ALA A 23 -3.34 7.05 5.46
C ALA A 23 -3.96 6.56 4.14
N TYR A 24 -4.13 5.23 3.99
CA TYR A 24 -4.81 4.66 2.83
C TYR A 24 -6.25 5.18 2.70
N TRP A 25 -7.07 5.06 3.75
CA TRP A 25 -8.48 5.46 3.69
C TRP A 25 -8.65 6.98 3.53
N ALA A 26 -7.80 7.78 4.19
CA ALA A 26 -7.76 9.22 3.99
C ALA A 26 -7.44 9.57 2.52
N ALA A 27 -6.48 8.87 1.91
CA ALA A 27 -6.14 9.06 0.50
C ALA A 27 -7.25 8.59 -0.46
N VAL A 28 -7.96 7.49 -0.14
CA VAL A 28 -9.13 7.06 -0.91
C VAL A 28 -10.22 8.12 -0.89
N GLU A 29 -10.49 8.70 0.28
CA GLU A 29 -11.47 9.79 0.42
C GLU A 29 -11.02 11.05 -0.34
N HIS A 30 -9.74 11.41 -0.23
CA HIS A 30 -9.18 12.60 -0.86
C HIS A 30 -9.11 12.50 -2.39
N PHE A 31 -8.66 11.37 -2.93
CA PHE A 31 -8.46 11.17 -4.37
C PHE A 31 -9.65 10.53 -5.08
N GLY A 32 -10.60 9.95 -4.35
CA GLY A 32 -11.76 9.26 -4.93
C GLY A 32 -11.41 7.95 -5.66
N THR A 33 -10.28 7.33 -5.36
CA THR A 33 -9.83 6.08 -5.99
C THR A 33 -9.11 5.17 -5.01
N THR A 34 -9.25 3.86 -5.22
CA THR A 34 -8.52 2.82 -4.48
C THR A 34 -7.22 2.41 -5.17
N ASP A 35 -6.98 2.87 -6.40
CA ASP A 35 -5.76 2.58 -7.17
C ASP A 35 -4.60 3.49 -6.73
N LEU A 36 -4.08 3.16 -5.54
CA LEU A 36 -3.12 3.98 -4.82
C LEU A 36 -1.76 3.29 -4.66
N VAL A 37 -0.74 4.14 -4.54
CA VAL A 37 0.63 3.78 -4.16
C VAL A 37 0.94 4.52 -2.87
N LEU A 38 1.22 3.77 -1.81
CA LEU A 38 1.65 4.29 -0.52
C LEU A 38 3.16 4.19 -0.44
N TYR A 39 3.81 5.32 -0.19
CA TYR A 39 5.24 5.42 0.09
C TYR A 39 5.44 5.60 1.59
N PHE A 40 6.15 4.67 2.20
CA PHE A 40 6.52 4.68 3.60
C PHE A 40 8.01 4.96 3.71
N ASP A 41 8.38 6.07 4.34
CA ASP A 41 9.76 6.39 4.67
C ASP A 41 10.06 5.99 6.12
N THR A 42 10.97 5.04 6.32
CA THR A 42 11.29 4.56 7.66
C THR A 42 12.19 5.50 8.46
N GLU A 43 12.80 6.50 7.81
CA GLU A 43 13.60 7.53 8.49
C GLU A 43 12.75 8.71 8.97
N VAL A 44 11.50 8.81 8.51
CA VAL A 44 10.57 9.87 8.91
C VAL A 44 9.76 9.43 10.13
N GLU A 45 9.89 10.16 11.24
CA GLU A 45 9.18 9.82 12.48
C GLU A 45 7.72 10.32 12.50
N VAL A 46 7.43 11.45 11.83
CA VAL A 46 6.12 12.11 11.81
C VAL A 46 5.53 12.02 10.41
N ASP A 47 4.33 11.44 10.29
CA ASP A 47 3.65 11.20 9.02
C ASP A 47 4.53 10.48 7.97
N PRO A 48 5.05 9.27 8.28
CA PRO A 48 5.97 8.55 7.39
C PRO A 48 5.34 8.11 6.07
N VAL A 49 4.01 8.24 5.93
CA VAL A 49 3.25 7.68 4.82
C VAL A 49 2.76 8.79 3.91
N THR A 50 3.18 8.73 2.64
CA THR A 50 2.65 9.57 1.57
C THR A 50 1.88 8.72 0.57
N ALA A 51 0.69 9.16 0.17
CA ALA A 51 -0.15 8.45 -0.80
C ALA A 51 -0.16 9.15 -2.16
N TYR A 52 -0.02 8.36 -3.22
CA TYR A 52 -0.08 8.81 -4.60
C TYR A 52 -1.13 8.02 -5.38
N VAL A 53 -1.78 8.68 -6.33
CA VAL A 53 -2.57 7.97 -7.36
C VAL A 53 -1.60 7.29 -8.31
N ARG A 54 -1.75 5.98 -8.53
CA ARG A 54 -0.82 5.19 -9.36
C ARG A 54 -0.61 5.80 -10.74
N GLU A 55 -1.68 6.23 -11.40
CA GLU A 55 -1.61 6.86 -12.72
C GLU A 55 -0.81 8.17 -12.71
N ARG A 56 -0.93 8.98 -11.65
CA ARG A 56 -0.14 10.22 -11.51
C ARG A 56 1.34 9.90 -11.33
N LEU A 57 1.67 8.87 -10.56
CA LEU A 57 3.04 8.42 -10.35
C LEU A 57 3.66 7.87 -11.65
N LEU A 58 2.88 7.15 -12.47
CA LEU A 58 3.31 6.67 -13.77
C LEU A 58 3.48 7.78 -14.81
N ALA A 59 2.72 8.86 -14.68
CA ALA A 59 2.81 10.03 -15.54
C ALA A 59 3.94 11.00 -15.14
N ASP A 60 4.55 10.82 -13.96
CA ASP A 60 5.63 11.67 -13.48
C ASP A 60 6.96 11.29 -14.14
N PRO A 61 7.57 12.16 -14.97
CA PRO A 61 8.85 11.90 -15.60
C PRO A 61 10.02 11.82 -14.59
N SER A 62 9.81 12.27 -13.37
CA SER A 62 10.78 12.25 -12.27
C SER A 62 10.74 10.94 -11.49
N ALA A 63 9.70 10.12 -11.68
CA ALA A 63 9.58 8.84 -11.01
C ALA A 63 10.67 7.86 -11.52
N PRO A 64 11.36 7.12 -10.62
CA PRO A 64 12.32 6.13 -11.05
C PRO A 64 11.70 5.07 -11.97
N LYS A 65 12.34 4.77 -13.11
CA LYS A 65 11.79 3.84 -14.11
C LYS A 65 11.46 2.45 -13.54
N PHE A 66 12.31 1.92 -12.67
CA PHE A 66 12.10 0.62 -12.03
C PHE A 66 10.80 0.58 -11.20
N LEU A 67 10.42 1.73 -10.61
CA LEU A 67 9.20 1.88 -9.83
C LEU A 67 8.00 1.86 -10.77
N ALA A 68 8.05 2.64 -11.85
CA ALA A 68 7.01 2.67 -12.86
C ALA A 68 6.76 1.29 -13.51
N GLU A 69 7.82 0.52 -13.74
CA GLU A 69 7.70 -0.85 -14.26
C GLU A 69 6.98 -1.78 -13.26
N LYS A 70 7.32 -1.69 -11.97
CA LYS A 70 6.70 -2.51 -10.90
C LYS A 70 5.22 -2.18 -10.70
N VAL A 71 4.87 -0.90 -10.66
CA VAL A 71 3.49 -0.43 -10.45
C VAL A 71 2.72 -0.18 -11.75
N SER A 72 3.23 -0.70 -12.87
CA SER A 72 2.61 -0.54 -14.20
C SER A 72 1.17 -1.08 -14.26
N LYS A 73 0.85 -2.07 -13.41
CA LYS A 73 -0.50 -2.62 -13.25
C LYS A 73 -1.07 -2.29 -11.87
N PRO A 74 -2.40 -2.20 -11.73
CA PRO A 74 -3.05 -2.11 -10.42
C PRO A 74 -2.59 -3.22 -9.47
N ALA A 75 -2.47 -2.89 -8.18
CA ALA A 75 -2.04 -3.85 -7.15
C ALA A 75 -2.97 -5.07 -7.07
N LYS A 76 -4.27 -4.87 -7.30
CA LYS A 76 -5.28 -5.92 -7.34
C LYS A 76 -5.02 -7.01 -8.41
N ASP A 77 -4.32 -6.66 -9.49
CA ASP A 77 -4.01 -7.59 -10.58
C ASP A 77 -2.77 -8.43 -10.27
N THR A 78 -2.03 -8.04 -9.23
CA THR A 78 -0.82 -8.73 -8.75
C THR A 78 -1.09 -9.51 -7.46
N ALA A 79 -2.09 -9.10 -6.68
CA ALA A 79 -2.48 -9.78 -5.46
C ALA A 79 -3.14 -11.15 -5.74
N VAL A 80 -2.64 -12.19 -5.09
CA VAL A 80 -3.29 -13.51 -5.07
C VAL A 80 -4.55 -13.39 -4.23
N GLU A 81 -5.71 -13.61 -4.85
CA GLU A 81 -7.05 -13.73 -4.25
C GLU A 81 -7.46 -12.57 -3.33
N LEU A 82 -8.09 -11.55 -3.92
CA LEU A 82 -8.89 -10.58 -3.17
C LEU A 82 -10.19 -11.24 -2.70
N LYS A 83 -10.36 -11.40 -1.38
CA LYS A 83 -11.65 -11.75 -0.80
C LYS A 83 -12.59 -10.55 -0.91
N SER A 84 -13.91 -10.80 -0.92
CA SER A 84 -14.89 -9.72 -0.89
C SER A 84 -14.68 -8.85 0.36
N GLY A 85 -14.54 -7.53 0.19
CA GLY A 85 -14.20 -6.59 1.27
C GLY A 85 -12.70 -6.41 1.53
N SER A 86 -11.81 -7.06 0.76
CA SER A 86 -10.39 -6.76 0.75
C SER A 86 -10.07 -5.53 -0.11
N THR A 87 -9.05 -4.78 0.29
CA THR A 87 -8.42 -3.75 -0.53
C THR A 87 -7.04 -4.17 -0.99
N ALA A 88 -6.62 -3.67 -2.15
CA ALA A 88 -5.27 -3.81 -2.65
C ALA A 88 -4.66 -2.46 -2.99
N PHE A 89 -3.40 -2.26 -2.62
CA PHE A 89 -2.61 -1.09 -2.97
C PHE A 89 -1.14 -1.47 -3.12
N TRP A 90 -0.38 -0.62 -3.81
CA TRP A 90 1.07 -0.76 -3.84
C TRP A 90 1.66 -0.12 -2.59
N LEU A 91 2.55 -0.84 -1.92
CA LEU A 91 3.35 -0.31 -0.82
C LEU A 91 4.80 -0.25 -1.27
N ILE A 92 5.38 0.93 -1.13
CA ILE A 92 6.80 1.22 -1.34
C ILE A 92 7.36 1.57 0.02
N VAL A 93 8.33 0.82 0.51
CA VAL A 93 8.99 1.09 1.78
C VAL A 93 10.44 1.44 1.52
N SER A 94 10.85 2.60 1.99
CA SER A 94 12.23 3.08 1.93
C SER A 94 12.91 2.81 3.27
N PHE A 95 13.89 1.91 3.26
CA PHE A 95 14.85 1.68 4.32
C PHE A 95 16.16 2.41 4.02
N PRO A 96 17.01 2.69 5.03
CA PRO A 96 18.30 3.34 4.81
C PRO A 96 19.21 2.61 3.82
N ASP A 97 19.09 1.29 3.72
CA ASP A 97 19.92 0.42 2.88
C ASP A 97 19.20 -0.16 1.66
N GLU A 98 17.86 -0.13 1.61
CA GLU A 98 17.08 -0.77 0.55
C GLU A 98 15.70 -0.15 0.32
N THR A 99 15.13 -0.35 -0.87
CA THR A 99 13.74 0.00 -1.16
C THR A 99 12.97 -1.26 -1.54
N ILE A 100 11.87 -1.51 -0.83
CA ILE A 100 11.01 -2.67 -1.08
C ILE A 100 9.70 -2.20 -1.72
N ILE A 101 9.32 -2.82 -2.83
CA ILE A 101 8.06 -2.55 -3.53
C ILE A 101 7.23 -3.83 -3.53
N THR A 102 6.02 -3.77 -2.96
CA THR A 102 5.14 -4.93 -2.85
C THR A 102 3.68 -4.55 -3.04
N ALA A 103 2.89 -5.47 -3.57
CA ALA A 103 1.43 -5.35 -3.59
C ALA A 103 0.89 -5.86 -2.25
N VAL A 104 0.21 -4.98 -1.51
CA VAL A 104 -0.45 -5.36 -0.25
C VAL A 104 -1.90 -5.69 -0.56
N ASN A 105 -2.31 -6.87 -0.10
CA ASN A 105 -3.71 -7.25 -0.02
C ASN A 105 -4.09 -7.28 1.46
N ALA A 106 -5.01 -6.40 1.83
CA ALA A 106 -5.44 -6.26 3.20
C ALA A 106 -6.95 -6.38 3.29
N GLN A 107 -7.41 -7.17 4.25
CA GLN A 107 -8.81 -7.21 4.63
C GLN A 107 -8.99 -6.42 5.92
N ARG A 108 -9.91 -5.45 5.91
CA ARG A 108 -10.38 -4.84 7.16
C ARG A 108 -11.13 -5.94 7.90
N LEU A 109 -10.58 -6.40 9.03
CA LEU A 109 -11.38 -7.19 9.95
C LEU A 109 -12.39 -6.20 10.52
N GLY A 110 -13.64 -6.28 10.06
CA GLY A 110 -14.72 -5.62 10.76
C GLY A 110 -14.72 -6.10 12.21
N GLU A 111 -15.15 -5.25 13.15
CA GLU A 111 -15.71 -5.75 14.40
C GLU A 111 -16.62 -6.93 14.08
N GLY A 112 -16.43 -8.05 14.79
CA GLY A 112 -17.13 -9.28 14.51
C GLY A 112 -18.60 -9.02 14.20
N GLY A 113 -18.99 -9.34 12.96
CA GLY A 113 -20.39 -9.55 12.66
C GLY A 113 -20.86 -10.69 13.53
N ALA A 114 -21.68 -10.37 14.53
CA ALA A 114 -22.27 -11.31 15.44
C ALA A 114 -23.02 -12.41 14.68
N ALA A 115 -22.81 -13.65 15.09
CA ALA A 115 -23.85 -14.66 15.18
C ALA A 115 -23.62 -15.43 16.49
#